data_AF-K2R0L3-F1
#
_entry.id   AF-K2R0L3-F1
#
_cell.length_a   1.000
_cell.length_b   1.000
_cell.length_c   1.000
_cell.angle_alpha   90.00
_cell.angle_beta   90.00
_cell.angle_gamma   90.00
#
_symmetry.space_group_name_H-M   'P 1'
#
loop_
_entity.id
_entity.type
_entity.pdbx_description
1 polymer ?
#
loop_
_entity_poly.entity_id
_entity_poly.type
_entity_poly.pdbx_seq_one_letter_code
_entity_poly.pdbx_strand_id
1 'polypeptide(L)' 'MYCGECAGVCPRNLIEVREISLNFNEEECKDCQICLQVCPVKALEKKE' A
#
# COMPACT_ATOMS: atom_id res chain seq x y z
N MET A 1 2.52 -7.60 -12.31
CA MET A 1 1.28 -7.96 -11.60
C MET A 1 1.50 -7.70 -10.12
N TYR A 2 0.66 -6.87 -9.50
CA TYR A 2 0.70 -6.58 -8.07
C TYR A 2 -0.19 -7.57 -7.31
N CYS A 3 0.21 -7.99 -6.10
CA CYS A 3 -0.53 -9.00 -5.33
C CYS A 3 -1.81 -8.46 -4.65
N GLY A 4 -1.85 -7.16 -4.31
CA GLY A 4 -3.02 -6.55 -3.66
C GLY A 4 -3.05 -6.60 -2.13
N GLU A 5 -2.10 -7.28 -1.48
CA GLU A 5 -2.16 -7.52 -0.02
C GLU A 5 -2.07 -6.24 0.81
N CYS A 6 -1.31 -5.25 0.35
CA CYS A 6 -1.24 -3.93 0.97
C CYS A 6 -2.61 -3.23 1.03
N ALA A 7 -3.47 -3.43 0.02
CA ALA A 7 -4.83 -2.88 0.01
C ALA A 7 -5.73 -3.59 1.03
N GLY A 8 -5.61 -4.91 1.16
CA GLY A 8 -6.39 -5.69 2.12
C GLY A 8 -6.07 -5.37 3.59
N VAL A 9 -4.80 -5.08 3.91
CA VAL A 9 -4.40 -4.73 5.29
C VAL A 9 -4.57 -3.26 5.63
N CYS A 10 -4.88 -2.39 4.66
CA CYS A 10 -5.00 -0.96 4.91
C CYS A 10 -6.32 -0.67 5.67
N PRO A 11 -6.28 -0.27 6.95
CA PRO A 11 -7.51 -0.07 7.74
C PRO A 11 -8.35 1.13 7.24
N ARG A 12 -7.73 2.02 6.47
CA ARG A 12 -8.38 3.20 5.87
C ARG A 12 -8.76 2.99 4.41
N ASN A 13 -8.49 1.80 3.85
CA ASN A 13 -8.76 1.46 2.46
C ASN A 13 -8.22 2.51 1.46
N LEU A 14 -6.96 2.95 1.66
CA LEU A 14 -6.33 4.03 0.89
C LEU A 14 -5.51 3.54 -0.30
N ILE A 15 -5.48 2.23 -0.54
CA ILE A 15 -4.65 1.61 -1.58
C ILE A 15 -5.58 0.90 -2.56
N GLU A 16 -5.51 1.27 -3.83
CA GLU A 16 -6.20 0.59 -4.91
C GLU A 16 -5.16 -0.12 -5.79
N VAL A 17 -5.33 -1.42 -5.98
CA VAL A 17 -4.41 -2.24 -6.78
C VAL A 17 -5.11 -2.69 -8.06
N ARG A 18 -4.48 -2.38 -9.20
CA ARG A 18 -4.89 -2.80 -10.54
C ARG A 18 -3.82 -3.72 -11.12
N GLU A 19 -4.07 -4.32 -12.28
CA GLU A 19 -3.18 -5.32 -12.90
C GLU A 19 -1.75 -4.78 -13.14
N ILE A 20 -1.65 -3.50 -13.51
CA ILE A 20 -0.40 -2.84 -13.90
C ILE A 20 -0.14 -1.52 -13.15
N SER A 21 -1.03 -1.10 -12.27
CA SER A 21 -0.89 0.15 -11.51
C SER A 21 -1.35 0.01 -10.07
N LEU A 22 -0.83 0.89 -9.22
CA LEU A 22 -1.19 1.01 -7.82
C LEU A 22 -1.48 2.49 -7.55
N ASN A 23 -2.65 2.77 -6.98
CA ASN A 23 -3.05 4.11 -6.57
C ASN A 23 -3.06 4.16 -5.04
N PHE A 24 -2.44 5.19 -4.48
CA PHE A 24 -2.26 5.34 -3.04
C PHE A 24 -2.61 6.76 -2.64
N ASN A 25 -3.57 6.91 -1.72
CA ASN A 25 -3.94 8.22 -1.19
C ASN A 25 -3.01 8.61 -0.03
N GLU A 26 -1.96 9.38 -0.35
CA GLU A 26 -0.98 9.88 0.62
C GLU A 26 -1.58 10.93 1.57
N GLU A 27 -2.55 11.74 1.13
CA GLU A 27 -3.12 12.84 1.92
C GLU A 27 -3.85 12.35 3.18
N GLU A 28 -4.56 11.23 3.05
CA GLU A 28 -5.31 10.61 4.15
C GLU A 28 -4.48 9.55 4.92
N CYS A 29 -3.27 9.24 4.43
CA CYS A 29 -2.39 8.29 5.09
C CYS A 29 -1.92 8.83 6.46
N LYS A 30 -1.89 7.95 7.46
CA LYS A 30 -1.38 8.27 8.81
C LYS A 30 -0.07 7.54 9.12
N ASP A 31 0.65 7.11 8.09
CA ASP A 31 1.96 6.47 8.20
C ASP A 31 2.03 5.32 9.21
N CYS A 32 1.01 4.46 9.23
CA CYS A 32 0.98 3.28 10.13
C CYS A 32 1.96 2.16 9.73
N GLN A 33 2.56 2.24 8.53
CA GLN A 33 3.57 1.33 7.99
C GLN A 33 3.16 -0.15 7.83
N ILE A 34 1.91 -0.53 8.10
CA ILE A 34 1.41 -1.92 8.00
C ILE A 34 1.60 -2.48 6.58
N CYS A 35 1.31 -1.67 5.55
CA CYS A 35 1.49 -2.05 4.15
C CYS A 35 2.96 -2.34 3.78
N LEU A 36 3.93 -1.71 4.46
CA LEU A 36 5.35 -1.97 4.29
C LEU A 36 5.78 -3.28 4.96
N GLN A 37 5.20 -3.58 6.12
CA GLN A 37 5.52 -4.79 6.90
C GLN A 37 4.98 -6.06 6.24
N VAL A 38 3.77 -6.02 5.68
CA VAL A 38 3.15 -7.20 5.06
C VAL A 38 3.76 -7.55 3.70
N CYS A 39 4.37 -6.58 3.02
CA CYS A 39 4.82 -6.77 1.64
C CYS A 39 6.11 -7.61 1.58
N PRO A 40 6.06 -8.88 1.13
CA PRO A 40 7.23 -9.76 1.16
C PRO A 40 8.33 -9.31 0.18
N VAL A 41 7.94 -8.60 -0.88
CA VAL A 41 8.83 -8.09 -1.92
C VAL A 41 9.21 -6.62 -1.72
N LYS A 42 8.76 -5.98 -0.62
CA LYS A 42 9.02 -4.56 -0.31
C LYS A 42 8.73 -3.61 -1.50
N ALA A 43 7.56 -3.79 -2.13
CA ALA A 43 7.17 -3.01 -3.31
C ALA A 43 6.80 -1.54 -3.01
N LEU A 44 6.73 -1.16 -1.74
CA LEU A 44 6.36 0.16 -1.26
C LEU A 44 7.53 0.71 -0.44
N GLU A 45 7.76 2.02 -0.52
CA GLU A 45 8.80 2.74 0.23
C GLU A 45 8.20 3.98 0.88
N LYS A 46 8.75 4.39 2.02
CA LYS A 46 8.38 5.64 2.68
C LYS A 46 9.17 6.78 2.04
N LYS A 47 8.49 7.84 1.58
CA LYS A 47 9.20 9.09 1.26
C LYS A 47 9.67 9.76 2.56
N GLU A 48 10.97 10.04 2.64
CA GLU A 48 11.57 10.88 3.69
C GLU A 48 11.32 12.37 3.42
#